data_AF-A0A6C0F801-F1
#
_entry.id   AF-A0A6C0F801-F1
#
_cell.length_a   1.000
_cell.length_b   1.000
_cell.length_c   1.000
_cell.angle_alpha   90.00
_cell.angle_beta   90.00
_cell.angle_gamma   90.00
#
_symmetry.space_group_name_H-M   'P 1'
#
loop_
_entity.id
_entity.type
_entity.pdbx_description
1 polymer ?
#
loop_
_entity_poly.entity_id
_entity_poly.type
_entity_poly.pdbx_seq_one_letter_code
_entity_poly.pdbx_strand_id
1 'polypeptide(L)'
;MSQELLDCIQKKGIHIPEEILHKLKCPPNNKDKISFIDVIKNNSPFTVIEAPTTMIDYIKQQLAEKLVGTELKDVRINENGNKTEDRLIDIHPDNFQRPRTVNNKKQSAGYPDLIYGTDVKDKNTLDDYIKSTEAYVEVKLYKEGTQDSSFRAFYMSSFTKITKSCPHLLIGFSHDGKKIRKVDVIDLYHKVLNVKIEYHMSNKEIYPQIEKPKKPKKPKNTPIPATYTLEQIGEIHHSNKMTKSEKRQVYKEIIDKHKLTKCGKSAKKMYESLIKHFQYSEEAKQLNM
;
A
#
# COMPACT_ATOMS: atom_id res chain seq x y z
N MET A 1 11.70 -25.36 17.68
CA MET A 1 10.84 -26.30 16.92
C MET A 1 10.49 -27.48 17.82
N SER A 2 9.23 -27.93 17.87
CA SER A 2 8.87 -29.11 18.69
C SER A 2 9.43 -30.39 18.06
N GLN A 3 9.73 -31.40 18.89
CA GLN A 3 10.25 -32.69 18.42
C GLN A 3 9.28 -33.35 17.42
N GLU A 4 7.98 -33.20 17.64
CA GLU A 4 6.93 -33.71 16.75
C GLU A 4 7.01 -33.13 15.32
N LEU A 5 7.41 -31.87 15.16
CA LEU A 5 7.53 -31.25 13.83
C LEU A 5 8.76 -31.79 13.09
N LEU A 6 9.87 -32.01 13.80
CA LEU A 6 11.09 -32.64 13.27
C LEU A 6 10.79 -34.05 12.75
N ASP A 7 10.11 -34.84 13.58
CA ASP A 7 9.75 -36.22 13.25
C ASP A 7 8.80 -36.27 12.04
N CYS A 8 7.90 -35.30 11.91
CA CYS A 8 6.97 -35.18 10.79
C CYS A 8 7.70 -34.82 9.47
N ILE A 9 8.70 -33.93 9.52
CA ILE A 9 9.48 -33.56 8.34
C ILE A 9 10.38 -34.71 7.89
N GLN A 10 11.02 -35.41 8.84
CA GLN A 10 11.82 -36.61 8.56
C GLN A 10 10.99 -37.75 7.99
N LYS A 11 9.79 -38.01 8.52
CA LYS A 11 8.85 -39.01 7.97
C LYS A 11 8.42 -38.71 6.53
N LYS A 12 8.42 -37.44 6.12
CA LYS A 12 8.11 -37.02 4.74
C LYS A 12 9.29 -37.10 3.78
N GLY A 13 10.46 -37.57 4.24
CA GLY A 13 11.67 -37.69 3.41
C GLY A 13 12.23 -36.33 2.96
N ILE A 14 11.83 -35.24 3.62
CA ILE A 14 12.32 -33.90 3.29
C ILE A 14 13.68 -33.74 3.98
N HIS A 15 14.74 -33.73 3.19
CA HIS A 15 16.07 -33.44 3.69
C HIS A 15 16.16 -31.95 4.02
N ILE A 16 16.33 -31.63 5.31
CA ILE A 16 16.64 -30.27 5.76
C ILE A 16 18.16 -30.18 5.91
N PRO A 17 18.85 -29.28 5.19
CA PRO A 17 20.27 -29.02 5.40
C PRO A 17 20.58 -28.76 6.88
N GLU A 18 21.69 -29.29 7.41
CA GLU A 18 22.05 -29.15 8.84
C GLU A 18 22.07 -27.69 9.31
N GLU A 19 22.49 -26.77 8.46
CA GLU A 19 22.51 -25.34 8.76
C GLU A 19 21.10 -24.78 9.06
N ILE A 20 20.09 -25.22 8.31
CA ILE A 20 18.69 -24.85 8.53
C ILE A 20 18.18 -25.52 9.80
N LEU A 21 18.54 -26.79 10.04
CA LEU A 21 18.17 -27.52 11.25
C LEU A 21 18.71 -26.84 12.51
N HIS A 22 19.95 -26.36 12.47
CA HIS A 22 20.59 -25.62 13.54
C HIS A 22 19.88 -24.28 13.82
N LYS A 23 19.59 -23.50 12.77
CA LYS A 23 18.82 -22.23 12.89
C LYS A 23 17.42 -22.43 13.47
N LEU A 24 16.75 -23.54 13.15
CA LEU A 24 15.42 -23.85 13.70
C LEU A 24 15.44 -24.35 15.16
N LYS A 25 16.57 -24.89 15.62
CA LYS A 25 16.79 -25.32 17.01
C LYS A 25 17.20 -24.15 17.91
N CYS A 26 17.95 -23.21 17.38
CA CYS A 26 18.41 -22.01 18.07
C CYS A 26 17.83 -20.75 17.40
N PRO A 27 16.50 -20.50 17.53
CA PRO A 27 15.92 -19.30 16.97
C PRO A 27 16.59 -18.07 17.59
N PRO A 28 16.82 -17.01 16.80
CA PRO A 28 17.45 -15.81 17.32
C PRO A 28 16.61 -15.23 18.47
N ASN A 29 17.28 -14.83 19.54
CA ASN A 29 16.65 -14.15 20.67
C ASN A 29 16.36 -12.70 20.29
N ASN A 30 15.31 -12.09 20.85
CA ASN A 30 15.01 -10.66 20.66
C ASN A 30 16.11 -9.71 21.19
N LYS A 31 17.13 -10.25 21.85
CA LYS A 31 18.33 -9.53 22.30
C LYS A 31 19.53 -9.70 21.36
N ASP A 32 19.43 -10.58 20.36
CA ASP A 32 20.52 -10.84 19.45
C ASP A 32 20.81 -9.59 18.62
N LYS A 33 22.10 -9.34 18.48
CA LYS A 33 22.66 -8.26 17.69
C LYS A 33 23.11 -8.83 16.36
N ILE A 34 22.76 -8.17 15.27
CA ILE A 34 23.21 -8.56 13.93
C ILE A 34 23.63 -7.30 13.17
N SER A 35 24.76 -7.36 12.45
CA SER A 35 25.16 -6.23 11.63
C SER A 35 24.17 -6.06 10.49
N PHE A 36 23.93 -4.82 10.06
CA PHE A 36 23.06 -4.52 8.93
C PHE A 36 23.55 -5.23 7.66
N ILE A 37 24.87 -5.27 7.46
CA ILE A 37 25.52 -5.99 6.35
C ILE A 37 25.12 -7.46 6.34
N ASP A 38 25.18 -8.14 7.49
CA ASP A 38 24.82 -9.55 7.60
C ASP A 38 23.33 -9.77 7.35
N VAL A 39 22.46 -8.84 7.78
CA VAL A 39 21.03 -8.91 7.46
C VAL A 39 20.81 -8.90 5.94
N ILE A 40 21.47 -8.01 5.20
CA ILE A 40 21.32 -7.95 3.74
C ILE A 40 21.92 -9.18 3.06
N LYS A 41 23.12 -9.60 3.44
CA LYS A 41 23.82 -10.77 2.87
C LYS A 41 23.06 -12.08 3.11
N ASN A 42 22.45 -12.22 4.29
CA ASN A 42 21.71 -13.44 4.64
C ASN A 42 20.35 -13.56 3.94
N ASN A 43 19.82 -12.45 3.40
CA ASN A 43 18.48 -12.40 2.82
C ASN A 43 18.46 -11.99 1.33
N SER A 44 19.62 -11.72 0.74
CA SER A 44 19.76 -11.35 -0.67
C SER A 44 21.15 -11.73 -1.20
N PRO A 45 21.33 -11.91 -2.52
CA PRO A 45 22.64 -12.18 -3.09
C PRO A 45 23.54 -10.94 -3.18
N PHE A 46 23.07 -9.79 -2.69
CA PHE A 46 23.75 -8.50 -2.80
C PHE A 46 24.42 -8.12 -1.48
N THR A 47 25.35 -7.17 -1.54
CA THR A 47 26.03 -6.62 -0.36
C THR A 47 25.74 -5.13 -0.21
N VAL A 48 25.94 -4.63 1.00
CA VAL A 48 25.90 -3.19 1.30
C VAL A 48 27.25 -2.58 0.92
N ILE A 49 27.24 -1.39 0.33
CA ILE A 49 28.41 -0.57 0.06
C ILE A 49 28.37 0.64 1.00
N GLU A 50 29.52 1.07 1.53
CA GLU A 50 29.57 2.25 2.40
C GLU A 50 29.26 3.52 1.59
N ALA A 51 28.41 4.38 2.13
CA ALA A 51 28.03 5.61 1.45
C ALA A 51 29.17 6.65 1.55
N PRO A 52 29.58 7.29 0.46
CA PRO A 52 30.51 8.41 0.53
C PRO A 52 29.91 9.55 1.38
N THR A 53 30.69 10.14 2.29
CA THR A 53 30.23 11.27 3.12
C THR A 53 29.68 12.43 2.29
N THR A 54 30.29 12.70 1.13
CA THR A 54 29.85 13.73 0.19
C THR A 54 28.43 13.50 -0.32
N MET A 55 28.06 12.24 -0.57
CA MET A 55 26.69 11.87 -0.97
C MET A 55 25.70 12.13 0.17
N ILE A 56 26.06 11.75 1.40
CA ILE A 56 25.23 11.94 2.59
C ILE A 56 24.96 13.44 2.80
N ASP A 57 26.02 14.24 2.81
CA ASP A 57 25.93 15.68 3.04
C ASP A 57 25.14 16.38 1.93
N TYR A 58 25.36 16.00 0.67
CA TYR A 58 24.63 16.52 -0.47
C TYR A 58 23.13 16.26 -0.37
N ILE A 59 22.73 15.00 -0.15
CA ILE A 59 21.31 14.62 -0.02
C ILE A 59 20.70 15.37 1.17
N LYS A 60 21.41 15.43 2.31
CA LYS A 60 20.93 16.11 3.51
C LYS A 60 20.70 17.60 3.25
N GLN A 61 21.63 18.28 2.60
CA GLN A 61 21.50 19.69 2.26
C GLN A 61 20.30 19.94 1.34
N GLN A 62 20.22 19.22 0.22
CA GLN A 62 19.13 19.36 -0.76
C GLN A 62 17.74 19.15 -0.12
N LEU A 63 17.62 18.13 0.73
CA LEU A 63 16.36 17.87 1.42
C LEU A 63 16.07 18.91 2.49
N ALA A 64 17.07 19.34 3.27
CA ALA A 64 16.88 20.33 4.31
C ALA A 64 16.38 21.67 3.75
N GLU A 65 16.97 22.15 2.65
CA GLU A 65 16.60 23.39 1.98
C GLU A 65 15.13 23.42 1.54
N LYS A 66 14.59 22.27 1.12
CA LYS A 66 13.23 22.19 0.57
C LYS A 66 12.17 21.72 1.57
N LEU A 67 12.54 20.91 2.56
CA LEU A 67 11.58 20.24 3.45
C LEU A 67 11.52 20.83 4.86
N VAL A 68 12.57 21.47 5.37
CA VAL A 68 12.53 22.09 6.70
C VAL A 68 11.53 23.25 6.69
N GLY A 69 10.66 23.30 7.70
CA GLY A 69 9.57 24.27 7.82
C GLY A 69 8.29 23.88 7.08
N THR A 70 8.29 22.81 6.28
CA THR A 70 7.08 22.34 5.59
C THR A 70 6.05 21.78 6.57
N GLU A 71 4.77 22.08 6.31
CA GLU A 71 3.68 21.62 7.17
C GLU A 71 3.31 20.16 6.91
N LEU A 72 3.11 19.43 8.00
CA LEU A 72 2.48 18.11 8.04
C LEU A 72 0.98 18.35 8.19
N LYS A 73 0.18 17.78 7.28
CA LYS A 73 -1.27 17.84 7.40
C LYS A 73 -1.69 16.87 8.52
N ASP A 74 -2.61 17.28 9.39
CA ASP A 74 -3.12 16.58 10.58
C ASP A 74 -3.76 15.22 10.25
N VAL A 75 -2.90 14.23 9.98
CA VAL A 75 -3.30 12.85 9.71
C VAL A 75 -2.42 11.95 10.57
N ARG A 76 -2.95 10.78 10.97
CA ARG A 76 -2.24 9.82 11.83
C ARG A 76 -0.79 9.64 11.37
N ILE A 77 0.16 9.58 12.30
CA ILE A 77 1.61 9.57 12.02
C ILE A 77 2.01 8.53 10.95
N ASN A 78 1.38 7.34 10.95
CA ASN A 78 1.66 6.29 9.97
C ASN A 78 1.19 6.65 8.55
N GLU A 79 0.14 7.45 8.40
CA GLU A 79 -0.28 7.99 7.10
C GLU A 79 0.63 9.13 6.62
N ASN A 80 1.33 9.79 7.56
CA ASN A 80 2.36 10.76 7.22
C ASN A 80 3.66 10.11 6.76
N GLY A 81 3.96 8.86 7.15
CA GLY A 81 5.12 8.10 6.63
C GLY A 81 5.06 7.93 5.11
N ASN A 82 4.00 7.27 4.60
CA ASN A 82 3.79 7.10 3.16
C ASN A 82 3.75 8.44 2.40
N LYS A 83 3.12 9.46 2.98
CA LYS A 83 3.09 10.81 2.37
C LYS A 83 4.47 11.47 2.35
N THR A 84 5.35 11.14 3.29
CA THR A 84 6.71 11.66 3.31
C THR A 84 7.53 11.05 2.17
N GLU A 85 7.34 9.76 1.88
CA GLU A 85 7.92 9.12 0.69
C GLU A 85 7.42 9.79 -0.60
N ASP A 86 6.10 9.99 -0.74
CA ASP A 86 5.53 10.63 -1.92
C ASP A 86 6.02 12.08 -2.07
N ARG A 87 6.16 12.83 -0.97
CA ARG A 87 6.76 14.17 -0.98
C ARG A 87 8.21 14.18 -1.48
N LEU A 88 9.01 13.17 -1.12
CA LEU A 88 10.38 13.08 -1.61
C LEU A 88 10.43 12.89 -3.12
N ILE A 89 9.56 12.04 -3.64
CA ILE A 89 9.39 11.84 -5.08
C ILE A 89 8.90 13.15 -5.73
N ASP A 90 7.91 13.83 -5.16
CA ASP A 90 7.37 15.07 -5.75
C ASP A 90 8.41 16.20 -5.83
N ILE A 91 9.30 16.30 -4.84
CA ILE A 91 10.28 17.38 -4.72
C ILE A 91 11.56 17.09 -5.53
N HIS A 92 11.89 15.81 -5.71
CA HIS A 92 13.05 15.34 -6.44
C HIS A 92 12.70 14.10 -7.28
N PRO A 93 11.80 14.22 -8.28
CA PRO A 93 11.27 13.09 -9.03
C PRO A 93 12.32 12.35 -9.86
N ASP A 94 13.36 13.07 -10.25
CA ASP A 94 14.48 12.49 -11.00
C ASP A 94 15.39 11.68 -10.10
N ASN A 95 15.50 12.02 -8.81
CA ASN A 95 16.44 11.38 -7.89
C ASN A 95 15.80 10.28 -7.04
N PHE A 96 14.52 10.38 -6.68
CA PHE A 96 13.85 9.40 -5.83
C PHE A 96 12.77 8.66 -6.59
N GLN A 97 12.83 7.33 -6.53
CA GLN A 97 11.86 6.47 -7.20
C GLN A 97 11.44 5.32 -6.30
N ARG A 98 10.26 4.77 -6.56
CA ARG A 98 9.82 3.52 -5.92
C ARG A 98 10.64 2.36 -6.51
N PRO A 99 11.31 1.54 -5.69
CA PRO A 99 12.11 0.42 -6.18
C PRO A 99 11.20 -0.62 -6.83
N ARG A 100 11.73 -1.29 -7.85
CA ARG A 100 11.06 -2.40 -8.52
C ARG A 100 11.64 -3.70 -8.02
N THR A 101 10.83 -4.74 -8.02
CA THR A 101 11.31 -6.07 -7.67
C THR A 101 12.24 -6.61 -8.76
N VAL A 102 12.96 -7.68 -8.43
CA VAL A 102 13.71 -8.50 -9.41
C VAL A 102 12.89 -8.90 -10.65
N ASN A 103 11.55 -9.04 -10.51
CA ASN A 103 10.63 -9.36 -11.59
C ASN A 103 9.98 -8.12 -12.24
N ASN A 104 10.55 -6.94 -12.01
CA ASN A 104 10.07 -5.65 -12.51
C ASN A 104 8.63 -5.28 -12.08
N LYS A 105 8.12 -5.91 -11.01
CA LYS A 105 6.78 -5.63 -10.47
C LYS A 105 6.85 -4.48 -9.47
N LYS A 106 5.78 -3.68 -9.42
CA LYS A 106 5.57 -2.70 -8.36
C LYS A 106 5.12 -3.43 -7.09
N GLN A 107 5.83 -3.22 -5.98
CA GLN A 107 5.39 -3.61 -4.64
C GLN A 107 5.42 -2.38 -3.75
N SER A 108 4.29 -2.08 -3.10
CA SER A 108 4.22 -1.00 -2.11
C SER A 108 4.95 -1.40 -0.84
N ALA A 109 4.68 -2.59 -0.30
CA ALA A 109 5.30 -3.11 0.92
C ALA A 109 6.66 -3.77 0.68
N GLY A 110 7.47 -3.84 1.74
CA GLY A 110 8.80 -4.46 1.73
C GLY A 110 9.93 -3.43 1.72
N TYR A 111 11.13 -3.87 2.07
CA TYR A 111 12.32 -3.04 2.12
C TYR A 111 13.04 -3.06 0.76
N PRO A 112 13.53 -1.91 0.25
CA PRO A 112 13.44 -0.56 0.82
C PRO A 112 12.18 0.21 0.36
N ASP A 113 11.95 1.39 0.95
CA ASP A 113 10.86 2.29 0.57
C ASP A 113 11.09 2.94 -0.79
N LEU A 114 12.31 3.47 -0.99
CA LEU A 114 12.73 4.24 -2.16
C LEU A 114 14.10 3.78 -2.67
N ILE A 115 14.43 4.16 -3.89
CA ILE A 115 15.78 4.19 -4.43
C ILE A 115 16.14 5.64 -4.75
N TYR A 116 17.33 6.05 -4.32
CA TYR A 116 17.97 7.28 -4.73
C TYR A 116 18.88 7.01 -5.94
N GLY A 117 18.99 8.00 -6.81
CA GLY A 117 19.91 8.02 -7.94
C GLY A 117 19.17 7.98 -9.27
N THR A 118 19.86 8.42 -10.32
CA THR A 118 19.35 8.52 -11.68
C THR A 118 20.42 8.12 -12.67
N ASP A 119 20.01 7.71 -13.86
CA ASP A 119 20.90 7.33 -14.94
C ASP A 119 21.46 8.60 -15.60
N VAL A 120 22.39 9.28 -14.91
CA VAL A 120 23.13 10.41 -15.47
C VAL A 120 24.23 9.87 -16.37
N LYS A 121 24.07 10.05 -17.67
CA LYS A 121 25.02 9.57 -18.69
C LYS A 121 26.35 10.32 -18.65
N ASP A 122 26.32 11.62 -18.34
CA ASP A 122 27.48 12.49 -18.32
C ASP A 122 27.82 12.95 -16.90
N LYS A 123 28.89 12.41 -16.32
CA LYS A 123 29.31 12.65 -14.92
C LYS A 123 30.34 13.78 -14.83
N ASN A 124 29.99 14.95 -15.35
CA ASN A 124 30.94 16.06 -15.49
C ASN A 124 31.06 16.92 -14.24
N THR A 125 30.12 16.81 -13.31
CA THR A 125 30.13 17.52 -12.02
C THR A 125 30.06 16.55 -10.84
N LEU A 126 30.43 17.01 -9.64
CA LEU A 126 30.24 16.24 -8.40
C LEU A 126 28.76 15.90 -8.16
N ASP A 127 27.87 16.84 -8.48
CA ASP A 127 26.41 16.63 -8.43
C ASP A 127 25.98 15.49 -9.36
N ASP A 128 26.49 15.43 -10.59
CA ASP A 128 26.18 14.37 -11.54
C ASP A 128 26.71 13.01 -11.06
N TYR A 129 27.91 13.00 -10.50
CA TYR A 129 28.48 11.79 -9.90
C TYR A 129 27.62 11.27 -8.74
N ILE A 130 27.25 12.13 -7.80
CA ILE A 130 26.42 11.78 -6.64
C ILE A 130 25.03 11.32 -7.10
N LYS A 131 24.38 12.03 -8.03
CA LYS A 131 23.08 11.62 -8.58
C LYS A 131 23.16 10.31 -9.36
N SER A 132 24.28 10.02 -10.01
CA SER A 132 24.51 8.73 -10.67
C SER A 132 24.81 7.58 -9.70
N THR A 133 25.07 7.91 -8.43
CA THR A 133 25.34 6.92 -7.39
C THR A 133 24.02 6.49 -6.77
N GLU A 134 23.65 5.25 -7.04
CA GLU A 134 22.38 4.72 -6.57
C GLU A 134 22.49 4.29 -5.11
N ALA A 135 21.43 4.52 -4.32
CA ALA A 135 21.34 4.03 -2.94
C ALA A 135 19.92 3.58 -2.62
N TYR A 136 19.78 2.56 -1.79
CA TYR A 136 18.49 2.19 -1.22
C TYR A 136 18.15 3.12 -0.05
N VAL A 137 16.89 3.54 0.02
CA VAL A 137 16.45 4.55 0.98
C VAL A 137 15.27 4.02 1.78
N GLU A 138 15.43 4.05 3.10
CA GLU A 138 14.35 3.91 4.08
C GLU A 138 13.94 5.30 4.57
N VAL A 139 12.64 5.55 4.67
CA VAL A 139 12.12 6.85 5.12
C VAL A 139 11.52 6.72 6.52
N LYS A 140 11.94 7.61 7.42
CA LYS A 140 11.43 7.61 8.80
C LYS A 140 11.01 9.00 9.24
N LEU A 141 9.75 9.11 9.65
CA LEU A 141 9.21 10.30 10.32
C LEU A 141 9.21 10.07 11.84
N TYR A 142 9.80 10.98 12.61
CA TYR A 142 9.90 10.86 14.06
C TYR A 142 9.65 12.20 14.77
N LYS A 143 9.16 12.14 16.01
CA LYS A 143 8.89 13.35 16.80
C LYS A 143 10.20 13.91 17.35
N GLU A 144 10.35 15.22 17.32
CA GLU A 144 11.48 15.91 17.92
C GLU A 144 11.63 15.53 19.40
N GLY A 145 12.86 15.24 19.81
CA GLY A 145 13.19 14.75 21.15
C GLY A 145 13.07 13.23 21.34
N THR A 146 12.66 12.48 20.31
CA THR A 146 12.55 11.00 20.38
C THR A 146 13.64 10.28 19.58
N GLN A 147 14.75 10.95 19.25
CA GLN A 147 15.87 10.36 18.49
C GLN A 147 16.46 9.13 19.20
N ASP A 148 16.57 9.21 20.52
CA ASP A 148 17.18 8.16 21.35
C ASP A 148 16.15 7.13 21.86
N SER A 149 14.91 7.22 21.40
CA SER A 149 13.85 6.30 21.79
C SER A 149 14.05 4.92 21.16
N SER A 150 13.85 3.86 21.95
CA SER A 150 13.76 2.49 21.43
C SER A 150 12.42 2.21 20.72
N PHE A 151 11.45 3.14 20.84
CA PHE A 151 10.11 3.00 20.28
C PHE A 151 10.07 3.49 18.83
N ARG A 152 9.72 2.59 17.90
CA ARG A 152 9.71 2.70 16.42
C ARG A 152 11.07 2.45 15.76
N ALA A 153 11.44 1.18 15.62
CA ALA A 153 12.43 0.74 14.64
C ALA A 153 11.84 0.79 13.21
N PHE A 154 12.69 0.88 12.19
CA PHE A 154 12.26 0.60 10.81
C PHE A 154 12.22 -0.92 10.61
N TYR A 155 11.28 -1.41 9.80
CA TYR A 155 10.98 -2.84 9.70
C TYR A 155 11.43 -3.40 8.35
N MET A 156 12.32 -4.38 8.39
CA MET A 156 12.78 -5.09 7.21
C MET A 156 11.96 -6.36 7.05
N SER A 157 10.99 -6.36 6.13
CA SER A 157 10.06 -7.50 5.93
C SER A 157 10.42 -8.36 4.71
N SER A 158 10.53 -7.73 3.53
CA SER A 158 10.88 -8.39 2.26
C SER A 158 12.09 -7.73 1.64
N PHE A 159 12.99 -8.54 1.07
CA PHE A 159 14.24 -8.11 0.43
C PHE A 159 14.18 -8.19 -1.11
N THR A 160 13.01 -8.52 -1.68
CA THR A 160 12.81 -8.72 -3.14
C THR A 160 13.04 -7.48 -4.00
N LYS A 161 13.08 -6.30 -3.37
CA LYS A 161 13.35 -5.01 -4.02
C LYS A 161 14.85 -4.67 -4.04
N ILE A 162 15.69 -5.45 -3.36
CA ILE A 162 17.15 -5.35 -3.45
C ILE A 162 17.58 -6.13 -4.69
N THR A 163 18.16 -5.43 -5.65
CA THR A 163 18.46 -5.90 -7.01
C THR A 163 19.92 -5.65 -7.41
N LYS A 164 20.70 -4.98 -6.57
CA LYS A 164 22.14 -4.76 -6.74
C LYS A 164 22.80 -4.42 -5.41
N SER A 165 24.13 -4.48 -5.39
CA SER A 165 24.92 -3.98 -4.26
C SER A 165 25.08 -2.46 -4.36
N CYS A 166 24.66 -1.73 -3.35
CA CYS A 166 24.80 -0.27 -3.28
C CYS A 166 24.72 0.20 -1.81
N PRO A 167 24.88 1.51 -1.53
CA PRO A 167 24.63 2.05 -0.21
C PRO A 167 23.18 1.95 0.24
N HIS A 168 22.99 1.89 1.56
CA HIS A 168 21.68 1.85 2.19
C HIS A 168 21.58 3.01 3.18
N LEU A 169 20.67 3.94 2.91
CA LEU A 169 20.50 5.17 3.67
C LEU A 169 19.17 5.13 4.42
N LEU A 170 19.19 5.63 5.65
CA LEU A 170 18.00 6.01 6.39
C LEU A 170 17.86 7.53 6.33
N ILE A 171 16.74 8.01 5.79
CA ILE A 171 16.40 9.43 5.80
C ILE A 171 15.36 9.69 6.89
N GLY A 172 15.80 10.39 7.93
CA GLY A 172 15.00 10.73 9.10
C GLY A 172 14.48 12.16 9.04
N PHE A 173 13.17 12.34 9.22
CA PHE A 173 12.52 13.64 9.34
C PHE A 173 12.05 13.85 10.77
N SER A 174 12.64 14.81 11.47
CA SER A 174 12.17 15.27 12.78
C SER A 174 10.99 16.20 12.60
N HIS A 175 9.94 16.04 13.40
CA HIS A 175 8.80 16.96 13.43
C HIS A 175 8.36 17.35 14.83
N ASP A 176 7.84 18.56 14.99
CA ASP A 176 7.26 19.05 16.25
C ASP A 176 5.76 18.70 16.42
N GLY A 177 5.18 18.07 15.41
CA GLY A 177 3.75 17.73 15.33
C GLY A 177 3.01 18.51 14.26
N LYS A 178 3.58 19.62 13.79
CA LYS A 178 3.03 20.46 12.72
C LYS A 178 3.98 20.63 11.55
N LYS A 179 5.29 20.74 11.80
CA LYS A 179 6.28 21.04 10.75
C LYS A 179 7.48 20.11 10.85
N ILE A 180 8.11 19.86 9.70
CA ILE A 180 9.43 19.24 9.65
C ILE A 180 10.44 20.25 10.19
N ARG A 181 11.25 19.83 11.16
CA ARG A 181 12.26 20.65 11.83
C ARG A 181 13.67 20.33 11.40
N LYS A 182 13.94 19.06 11.09
CA LYS A 182 15.27 18.59 10.75
C LYS A 182 15.20 17.41 9.79
N VAL A 183 16.19 17.33 8.90
CA VAL A 183 16.46 16.17 8.06
C VAL A 183 17.80 15.57 8.48
N ASP A 184 17.83 14.26 8.69
CA ASP A 184 19.03 13.47 8.91
C ASP A 184 19.15 12.42 7.81
N VAL A 185 20.37 12.21 7.32
CA VAL A 185 20.70 11.15 6.36
C VAL A 185 21.77 10.31 7.01
N ILE A 186 21.51 9.01 7.17
CA ILE A 186 22.34 8.09 7.95
C ILE A 186 22.71 6.90 7.08
N ASP A 187 24.00 6.62 6.94
CA ASP A 187 24.46 5.37 6.36
C ASP A 187 24.23 4.19 7.32
N LEU A 188 23.63 3.12 6.80
CA LEU A 188 23.34 1.90 7.52
C LEU A 188 24.50 0.91 7.54
N TYR A 189 25.58 1.12 6.77
CA TYR A 189 26.69 0.19 6.61
C TYR A 189 27.24 -0.36 7.95
N HIS A 190 27.62 0.52 8.88
CA HIS A 190 28.19 0.12 10.19
C HIS A 190 27.13 -0.08 11.29
N LYS A 191 25.84 -0.14 10.95
CA LYS A 191 24.78 -0.22 11.97
C LYS A 191 24.60 -1.65 12.45
N VAL A 192 24.36 -1.79 13.76
CA VAL A 192 24.00 -3.05 14.39
C VAL A 192 22.53 -2.99 14.77
N LEU A 193 21.77 -3.98 14.31
CA LEU A 193 20.34 -4.11 14.54
C LEU A 193 20.07 -5.06 15.71
N ASN A 194 18.95 -4.82 16.38
CA ASN A 194 18.36 -5.82 17.29
C ASN A 194 17.39 -6.67 16.46
N VAL A 195 17.43 -7.99 16.65
CA VAL A 195 16.42 -8.87 16.06
C VAL A 195 15.10 -8.71 16.82
N LYS A 196 14.00 -8.54 16.08
CA LYS A 196 12.64 -8.64 16.62
C LYS A 196 11.87 -9.65 15.78
N ILE A 197 11.46 -10.76 16.39
CA ILE A 197 10.64 -11.77 15.71
C ILE A 197 9.18 -11.31 15.71
N GLU A 198 8.58 -11.22 14.53
CA GLU A 198 7.15 -10.96 14.35
C GLU A 198 6.48 -12.10 13.58
N TYR A 199 5.30 -12.52 14.04
CA TYR A 199 4.47 -13.50 13.35
C TYR A 199 3.35 -12.76 12.62
N HIS A 200 3.22 -13.00 11.32
CA HIS A 200 2.20 -12.37 10.49
C HIS A 200 1.17 -13.39 10.02
N MET A 201 -0.10 -12.98 9.99
CA MET A 201 -1.20 -13.69 9.34
C MET A 201 -2.04 -12.65 8.60
N SER A 202 -2.47 -12.95 7.38
CA SER A 202 -3.29 -12.00 6.61
C SER A 202 -4.70 -11.93 7.18
N ASN A 203 -5.38 -10.78 6.99
CA ASN A 203 -6.80 -10.67 7.36
C ASN A 203 -7.67 -11.74 6.68
N LYS A 204 -7.31 -12.20 5.47
CA LYS A 204 -8.02 -13.26 4.76
C LYS A 204 -7.94 -14.62 5.48
N GLU A 205 -6.85 -14.86 6.21
CA GLU A 205 -6.62 -16.10 6.95
C GLU A 205 -7.17 -16.03 8.38
N ILE A 206 -7.04 -14.87 9.04
CA ILE A 206 -7.59 -14.62 10.38
C ILE A 206 -9.11 -14.71 10.36
N TYR A 207 -9.73 -14.00 9.40
CA TYR A 207 -11.17 -14.06 9.22
C TYR A 207 -11.43 -15.20 8.25
N PRO A 208 -11.93 -16.37 8.71
CA PRO A 208 -12.49 -17.34 7.78
C PRO A 208 -13.47 -16.60 6.87
N GLN A 209 -13.72 -17.14 5.68
CA GLN A 209 -14.75 -16.64 4.78
C GLN A 209 -16.11 -16.80 5.50
N ILE A 210 -16.40 -15.98 6.51
CA ILE A 210 -17.76 -15.64 6.91
C ILE A 210 -18.32 -15.23 5.58
N GLU A 211 -19.21 -16.06 5.02
CA GLU A 211 -19.94 -15.71 3.82
C GLU A 211 -20.45 -14.32 4.09
N LYS A 212 -19.79 -13.31 3.51
CA LYS A 212 -20.26 -11.94 3.66
C LYS A 212 -21.65 -12.06 3.07
N PRO A 213 -22.74 -11.87 3.85
CA PRO A 213 -24.07 -11.89 3.27
C PRO A 213 -23.96 -10.95 2.09
N LYS A 214 -24.21 -11.47 0.88
CA LYS A 214 -23.95 -10.75 -0.37
C LYS A 214 -24.57 -9.38 -0.17
N LYS A 215 -23.75 -8.35 0.08
CA LYS A 215 -24.30 -7.02 0.36
C LYS A 215 -25.16 -6.73 -0.88
N PRO A 216 -26.49 -6.58 -0.73
CA PRO A 216 -27.28 -6.23 -1.89
C PRO A 216 -26.67 -4.95 -2.41
N LYS A 217 -26.28 -4.95 -3.69
CA LYS A 217 -25.58 -3.81 -4.29
C LYS A 217 -26.44 -2.58 -4.05
N LYS A 218 -26.02 -1.70 -3.13
CA LYS A 218 -26.69 -0.42 -2.92
C LYS A 218 -26.77 0.26 -4.29
N PRO A 219 -27.97 0.51 -4.85
CA PRO A 219 -28.07 1.36 -6.02
C PRO A 219 -27.46 2.71 -5.63
N LYS A 220 -26.50 3.18 -6.44
CA LYS A 220 -25.81 4.44 -6.22
C LYS A 220 -26.87 5.56 -6.18
N ASN A 221 -26.98 6.24 -5.04
CA ASN A 221 -27.75 7.46 -4.78
C ASN A 221 -28.83 7.80 -5.81
N THR A 222 -30.05 7.34 -5.58
CA THR A 222 -31.22 7.90 -6.26
C THR A 222 -32.31 8.17 -5.22
N PRO A 223 -32.69 9.43 -4.96
CA PRO A 223 -33.85 9.74 -4.12
C PRO A 223 -35.13 9.26 -4.83
N ILE A 224 -36.03 8.59 -4.10
CA ILE A 224 -37.28 8.03 -4.62
C ILE A 224 -38.44 9.03 -4.39
N PRO A 225 -39.30 9.32 -5.39
CA PRO A 225 -40.55 10.04 -5.21
C PRO A 225 -41.79 9.12 -5.07
N ALA A 226 -42.86 9.68 -4.48
CA ALA A 226 -43.93 8.96 -3.79
C ALA A 226 -45.18 8.56 -4.60
N THR A 227 -45.16 8.47 -5.93
CA THR A 227 -46.45 8.51 -6.69
C THR A 227 -46.74 7.41 -7.72
N TYR A 228 -45.99 6.28 -7.76
CA TYR A 228 -46.41 5.13 -8.58
C TYR A 228 -46.24 3.78 -7.87
N THR A 229 -47.20 2.87 -8.05
CA THR A 229 -47.19 1.49 -7.53
C THR A 229 -46.65 0.49 -8.56
N LEU A 230 -46.21 -0.69 -8.09
CA LEU A 230 -45.75 -1.80 -8.94
C LEU A 230 -46.82 -2.24 -9.97
N GLU A 231 -48.09 -2.15 -9.60
CA GLU A 231 -49.23 -2.49 -10.48
C GLU A 231 -49.32 -1.56 -11.70
N GLN A 232 -49.17 -0.25 -11.49
CA GLN A 232 -49.22 0.75 -12.57
C GLN A 232 -48.07 0.56 -13.58
N ILE A 233 -46.92 0.06 -13.12
CA ILE A 233 -45.78 -0.26 -14.00
C ILE A 233 -46.02 -1.57 -14.76
N GLY A 234 -46.69 -2.54 -14.13
CA GLY A 234 -47.14 -3.77 -14.76
C GLY A 234 -48.14 -3.52 -15.91
N GLU A 235 -49.08 -2.59 -15.72
CA GLU A 235 -50.07 -2.24 -16.75
C GLU A 235 -49.45 -1.67 -18.02
N ILE A 236 -48.42 -0.81 -17.90
CA ILE A 236 -47.70 -0.23 -19.05
C ILE A 236 -46.96 -1.33 -19.84
N HIS A 237 -46.41 -2.32 -19.15
CA HIS A 237 -45.69 -3.43 -19.78
C HIS A 237 -46.65 -4.39 -20.51
N HIS A 238 -47.77 -4.72 -19.87
CA HIS A 238 -48.72 -5.73 -20.34
C HIS A 238 -49.87 -5.20 -21.20
N SER A 239 -49.99 -3.88 -21.37
CA SER A 239 -51.01 -3.31 -22.28
C SER A 239 -50.77 -3.75 -23.73
N ASN A 240 -51.65 -4.62 -24.24
CA ASN A 240 -51.68 -5.02 -25.66
C ASN A 240 -52.20 -3.92 -26.59
N LYS A 241 -52.68 -2.79 -26.03
CA LYS A 241 -53.24 -1.66 -26.79
C LYS A 241 -52.19 -0.62 -27.20
N MET A 242 -50.98 -0.67 -26.62
CA MET A 242 -49.91 0.29 -26.92
C MET A 242 -48.84 -0.32 -27.82
N THR A 243 -48.47 0.42 -28.84
CA THR A 243 -47.35 0.09 -29.72
C THR A 243 -46.02 0.16 -28.96
N LYS A 244 -45.01 -0.50 -29.52
CA LYS A 244 -43.64 -0.52 -28.96
C LYS A 244 -43.02 0.88 -28.85
N SER A 245 -43.42 1.81 -29.71
CA SER A 245 -42.93 3.19 -29.70
C SER A 245 -43.54 3.97 -28.52
N GLU A 246 -44.86 3.86 -28.33
CA GLU A 246 -45.57 4.53 -27.24
C GLU A 246 -45.10 4.05 -25.86
N LYS A 247 -44.89 2.74 -25.70
CA LYS A 247 -44.30 2.19 -24.46
C LYS A 247 -42.93 2.81 -24.17
N ARG A 248 -42.07 2.94 -25.18
CA ARG A 248 -40.74 3.56 -25.00
C ARG A 248 -40.83 5.02 -24.61
N GLN A 249 -41.78 5.76 -25.18
CA GLN A 249 -41.98 7.17 -24.85
C GLN A 249 -42.44 7.34 -23.41
N VAL A 250 -43.41 6.55 -22.94
CA VAL A 250 -43.85 6.56 -21.54
C VAL A 250 -42.71 6.18 -20.59
N TYR A 251 -41.92 5.15 -20.90
CA TYR A 251 -40.75 4.82 -20.07
C TYR A 251 -39.69 5.92 -20.06
N LYS A 252 -39.48 6.60 -21.19
CA LYS A 252 -38.55 7.72 -21.29
C LYS A 252 -39.02 8.91 -20.47
N GLU A 253 -40.31 9.24 -20.51
CA GLU A 253 -40.90 10.28 -19.68
C GLU A 253 -40.76 9.95 -18.18
N ILE A 254 -40.96 8.70 -17.78
CA ILE A 254 -40.73 8.25 -16.40
C ILE A 254 -39.25 8.42 -16.02
N ILE A 255 -38.33 7.97 -16.87
CA ILE A 255 -36.88 8.08 -16.63
C ILE A 255 -36.47 9.56 -16.52
N ASP A 256 -36.91 10.40 -17.44
CA ASP A 256 -36.57 11.83 -17.49
C ASP A 256 -37.20 12.59 -16.31
N LYS A 257 -38.51 12.39 -16.05
CA LYS A 257 -39.23 12.99 -14.90
C LYS A 257 -38.58 12.65 -13.56
N HIS A 258 -38.08 11.42 -13.42
CA HIS A 258 -37.51 10.94 -12.17
C HIS A 258 -35.98 10.93 -12.14
N LYS A 259 -35.34 11.57 -13.13
CA LYS A 259 -33.88 11.69 -13.26
C LYS A 259 -33.15 10.35 -13.10
N LEU A 260 -33.78 9.26 -13.53
CA LEU A 260 -33.18 7.94 -13.49
C LEU A 260 -32.06 7.87 -14.54
N THR A 261 -31.01 7.12 -14.26
CA THR A 261 -29.91 6.95 -15.22
C THR A 261 -30.42 6.30 -16.49
N LYS A 262 -30.24 6.99 -17.63
CA LYS A 262 -30.65 6.49 -18.95
C LYS A 262 -29.94 5.17 -19.26
N CYS A 263 -30.71 4.10 -19.44
CA CYS A 263 -30.18 2.84 -19.94
C CYS A 263 -30.39 2.78 -21.45
N GLY A 264 -29.29 2.73 -22.21
CA GLY A 264 -29.31 2.94 -23.67
C GLY A 264 -29.89 1.81 -24.54
N LYS A 265 -30.79 0.94 -24.06
CA LYS A 265 -31.34 -0.21 -24.84
C LYS A 265 -32.77 -0.60 -24.42
N SER A 266 -33.52 -1.15 -25.40
CA SER A 266 -34.90 -1.71 -25.46
C SER A 266 -35.86 -1.60 -24.25
N ALA A 267 -37.16 -1.41 -24.54
CA ALA A 267 -38.24 -1.29 -23.54
C ALA A 267 -38.23 -2.37 -22.43
N LYS A 268 -37.88 -3.61 -22.79
CA LYS A 268 -37.73 -4.72 -21.84
C LYS A 268 -36.66 -4.45 -20.77
N LYS A 269 -35.50 -3.92 -21.15
CA LYS A 269 -34.41 -3.60 -20.20
C LYS A 269 -34.74 -2.40 -19.31
N MET A 270 -35.50 -1.44 -19.84
CA MET A 270 -36.04 -0.33 -19.06
C MET A 270 -37.00 -0.83 -17.98
N TYR A 271 -37.93 -1.72 -18.34
CA TYR A 271 -38.87 -2.34 -17.41
C TYR A 271 -38.18 -3.18 -16.33
N GLU A 272 -37.25 -4.05 -16.70
CA GLU A 272 -36.47 -4.87 -15.75
C GLU A 272 -35.71 -4.01 -14.73
N SER A 273 -35.19 -2.85 -15.17
CA SER A 273 -34.50 -1.91 -14.28
C SER A 273 -35.46 -1.24 -13.29
N LEU A 274 -36.67 -0.91 -13.73
CA LEU A 274 -37.71 -0.34 -12.86
C LEU A 274 -38.17 -1.37 -11.83
N ILE A 275 -38.55 -2.59 -12.24
CA ILE A 275 -38.98 -3.65 -11.31
C ILE A 275 -37.93 -3.90 -10.23
N LYS A 276 -36.67 -4.05 -10.64
CA LYS A 276 -35.58 -4.33 -9.69
C LYS A 276 -35.42 -3.23 -8.64
N HIS A 277 -35.67 -1.98 -9.01
CA HIS A 277 -35.66 -0.86 -8.07
C HIS A 277 -36.78 -0.97 -7.03
N PHE A 278 -38.01 -1.27 -7.48
CA PHE A 278 -39.17 -1.37 -6.59
C PHE A 278 -39.15 -2.61 -5.68
N GLN A 279 -38.74 -3.78 -6.19
CA GLN A 279 -38.58 -4.99 -5.37
C GLN A 279 -37.56 -4.76 -4.24
N TYR A 280 -36.42 -4.14 -4.57
CA TYR A 280 -35.43 -3.75 -3.57
C TYR A 280 -36.00 -2.78 -2.53
N SER A 281 -36.89 -1.87 -2.94
CA SER A 281 -37.54 -0.92 -2.02
C SER A 281 -38.50 -1.59 -1.05
N GLU A 282 -39.28 -2.59 -1.48
CA GLU A 282 -40.22 -3.31 -0.60
C GLU A 282 -39.47 -4.23 0.37
N GLU A 283 -38.44 -4.94 -0.09
CA GLU A 283 -37.55 -5.73 0.77
C GLU A 283 -36.86 -4.86 1.83
N ALA A 284 -36.41 -3.64 1.46
CA ALA A 284 -35.79 -2.71 2.38
C ALA A 284 -36.76 -2.12 3.42
N LYS A 285 -38.06 -1.98 3.11
CA LYS A 285 -39.09 -1.56 4.09
C LYS A 285 -39.35 -2.65 5.12
N GLN A 286 -39.42 -3.92 4.70
CA GLN A 286 -39.59 -5.06 5.61
C GLN A 286 -38.41 -5.28 6.57
N LEU A 287 -37.22 -4.81 6.20
CA LEU A 287 -36.01 -4.86 7.02
C LEU A 287 -35.85 -3.67 8.00
N ASN A 288 -36.67 -2.63 7.86
CA ASN A 288 -36.65 -1.42 8.72
C ASN A 288 -37.92 -1.30 9.60
N MET A 289 -38.73 -2.36 9.68
CA MET A 289 -39.74 -2.61 10.72
C MET A 289 -39.21 -3.64 11.70
#